data_AF-Q84WI3-F1
#
_entry.id   AF-Q84WI3-F1
#
_cell.length_a   1.000
_cell.length_b   1.000
_cell.length_c   1.000
_cell.angle_alpha   90.00
_cell.angle_beta   90.00
_cell.angle_gamma   90.00
#
_symmetry.space_group_name_H-M   'P 1'
#
loop_
_entity.id
_entity.type
_entity.pdbx_description
1 polymer ?
#
loop_
_entity_poly.entity_id
_entity_poly.type
_entity_poly.pdbx_seq_one_letter_code
_entity_poly.pdbx_strand_id
1 'polypeptide(L)'
;MSQQISGNNNIPLSEVYWSLVNKADKKFSKIRDLPFYERSRYENYFFKVFKVYTQLWKFQQENRQKLVEAGLKRWEIGEIASRIAQLYYGHYMRTSDAGYLSESYVFYEAILTREYFKDGLFQDLNIANKQLRFLARFLMVCLVLGRREMVHQLVDQFKRLIDECKRTFQETDFKEWKVVAQEIVRFLKSDTAFMNIRPLRYSLVLDPNLDAGTPRASRSLRLTDAILSSYYCNEVKYSELTLDSFRMLQCLEWEPSGSLYQSTGAKMGQNAPVGVARINSQSMNDPTLPPNPRKAVLYRPSITHFLAVLATICEELPSHGILLLYLSASGNARLDRFHHLP
;
A
#
# COMPACT_ATOMS: atom_id res chain seq x y z
N MET A 1 -29.81 51.18 28.04
CA MET A 1 -29.28 50.95 26.68
C MET A 1 -28.02 50.11 26.84
N SER A 2 -28.16 48.80 26.85
CA SER A 2 -27.07 47.87 27.16
C SER A 2 -27.14 46.74 26.14
N GLN A 3 -26.38 46.89 25.06
CA GLN A 3 -26.26 45.86 24.01
C GLN A 3 -25.56 44.64 24.60
N GLN A 4 -26.29 43.53 24.71
CA GLN A 4 -25.70 42.21 24.85
C GLN A 4 -25.04 41.84 23.52
N ILE A 5 -23.71 41.80 23.51
CA ILE A 5 -22.93 41.17 22.45
C ILE A 5 -23.02 39.66 22.67
N SER A 6 -24.04 39.03 22.12
CA SER A 6 -24.11 37.57 21.98
C SER A 6 -23.26 37.16 20.78
N GLY A 7 -21.96 36.98 21.00
CA GLY A 7 -21.04 36.40 20.03
C GLY A 7 -21.38 34.92 19.80
N ASN A 8 -22.29 34.66 18.87
CA ASN A 8 -22.65 33.31 18.46
C ASN A 8 -21.58 32.78 17.48
N ASN A 9 -20.40 32.42 17.99
CA ASN A 9 -19.32 31.79 17.23
C ASN A 9 -19.62 30.30 16.95
N ASN A 10 -20.78 29.98 16.38
CA ASN A 10 -21.08 28.63 15.89
C ASN A 10 -20.57 28.53 14.44
N ILE A 11 -19.30 28.13 14.30
CA ILE A 11 -18.71 27.83 12.98
C ILE A 11 -19.60 26.79 12.28
N PRO A 12 -20.07 27.04 11.04
CA PRO A 12 -20.88 26.09 10.29
C PRO A 12 -20.22 24.71 10.22
N LEU A 13 -21.02 23.65 10.35
CA LEU A 13 -20.54 22.26 10.36
C LEU A 13 -19.74 21.92 9.08
N SER A 14 -20.16 22.48 7.94
CA SER A 14 -19.45 22.37 6.66
C SER A 14 -18.06 23.00 6.70
N GLU A 15 -17.88 24.15 7.35
CA GLU A 15 -16.56 24.79 7.49
C GLU A 15 -15.63 23.95 8.37
N VAL A 16 -16.15 23.36 9.45
CA VAL A 16 -15.38 22.44 10.30
C VAL A 16 -14.91 21.23 9.48
N TYR A 17 -15.79 20.66 8.65
CA TYR A 17 -15.46 19.55 7.77
C TYR A 17 -14.36 19.91 6.77
N TRP A 18 -14.52 21.01 6.01
CA TRP A 18 -13.54 21.42 5.00
C TRP A 18 -12.20 21.83 5.60
N SER A 19 -12.21 22.44 6.80
CA SER A 19 -10.98 22.69 7.56
C SER A 19 -10.26 21.39 7.92
N LEU A 20 -11.01 20.35 8.32
CA LEU A 20 -10.47 19.04 8.64
C LEU A 20 -9.92 18.31 7.41
N VAL A 21 -10.61 18.39 6.26
CA VAL A 21 -10.12 17.89 4.96
C VAL A 21 -8.78 18.56 4.60
N ASN A 22 -8.74 19.89 4.60
CA ASN A 22 -7.53 20.65 4.29
C ASN A 22 -6.37 20.31 5.23
N LYS A 23 -6.65 20.11 6.52
CA LYS A 23 -5.65 19.68 7.51
C LYS A 23 -5.14 18.25 7.23
N ALA A 24 -6.03 17.34 6.85
CA ALA A 24 -5.69 15.97 6.50
C ALA A 24 -4.79 15.93 5.25
N ASP A 25 -5.15 16.66 4.19
CA ASP A 25 -4.42 16.67 2.92
C ASP A 25 -3.03 17.32 3.03
N LYS A 26 -2.91 18.41 3.82
CA LYS A 26 -1.61 19.01 4.15
C LYS A 26 -0.68 18.01 4.85
N LYS A 27 -1.22 17.16 5.72
CA LYS A 27 -0.45 16.11 6.40
C LYS A 27 -0.14 14.93 5.48
N PHE A 28 -1.11 14.52 4.67
CA PHE A 28 -0.95 13.45 3.68
C PHE A 28 0.17 13.76 2.68
N SER A 29 0.24 15.00 2.20
CA SER A 29 1.27 15.40 1.23
C SER A 29 2.67 15.22 1.81
N LYS A 30 2.86 15.54 3.10
CA LYS A 30 4.16 15.42 3.79
C LYS A 30 4.59 13.99 4.05
N ILE A 31 3.67 13.07 4.39
CA ILE A 31 4.04 11.69 4.71
C ILE A 31 4.51 10.92 3.47
N ARG A 32 3.95 11.24 2.30
CA ARG A 32 4.33 10.63 1.01
C ARG A 32 5.80 10.87 0.68
N ASP A 33 6.34 12.03 1.04
CA ASP A 33 7.68 12.46 0.64
C ASP A 33 8.76 12.04 1.66
N LEU A 34 8.39 11.34 2.74
CA LEU A 34 9.36 10.85 3.73
C LEU A 34 10.15 9.64 3.19
N PRO A 35 11.48 9.60 3.32
CA PRO A 35 12.32 8.53 2.77
C PRO A 35 12.36 7.27 3.65
N PHE A 36 12.86 6.15 3.10
CA PHE A 36 13.02 4.88 3.82
C PHE A 36 14.02 4.91 4.98
N TYR A 37 15.01 5.81 4.94
CA TYR A 37 16.02 5.97 5.99
C TYR A 37 15.56 6.86 7.17
N GLU A 38 14.33 7.40 7.14
CA GLU A 38 13.75 8.20 8.23
C GLU A 38 12.64 7.43 8.98
N ARG A 39 12.90 6.16 9.34
CA ARG A 39 11.89 5.22 9.86
C ARG A 39 11.12 5.74 11.08
N SER A 40 11.83 6.11 12.16
CA SER A 40 11.20 6.63 13.38
C SER A 40 10.38 7.91 13.13
N ARG A 41 10.87 8.80 12.27
CA ARG A 41 10.14 10.02 11.89
C ARG A 41 8.88 9.68 11.09
N TYR A 42 8.98 8.74 10.16
CA TYR A 42 7.84 8.24 9.38
C TYR A 42 6.78 7.63 10.28
N GLU A 43 7.14 6.70 11.18
CA GLU A 43 6.18 6.02 12.07
C GLU A 43 5.46 7.02 12.98
N ASN A 44 6.21 7.92 13.63
CA ASN A 44 5.62 8.97 14.47
C ASN A 44 4.71 9.91 13.69
N TYR A 45 5.04 10.20 12.44
CA TYR A 45 4.22 11.06 11.59
C TYR A 45 2.98 10.32 11.05
N PHE A 46 3.12 9.04 10.71
CA PHE A 46 2.04 8.16 10.26
C PHE A 46 0.87 8.19 11.23
N PHE A 47 1.09 7.92 12.52
CA PHE A 47 0.01 7.93 13.51
C PHE A 47 -0.67 9.31 13.64
N LYS A 48 0.07 10.40 13.44
CA LYS A 48 -0.48 11.77 13.43
C LYS A 48 -1.36 12.01 12.21
N VAL A 49 -0.97 11.53 11.03
CA VAL A 49 -1.77 11.66 9.80
C VAL A 49 -3.01 10.77 9.89
N PHE A 50 -2.81 9.51 10.26
CA PHE A 50 -3.87 8.52 10.40
C PHE A 50 -4.94 8.98 11.39
N LYS A 51 -4.55 9.52 12.56
CA LYS A 51 -5.50 10.08 13.54
C LYS A 51 -6.40 11.17 12.94
N VAL A 52 -5.86 12.07 12.11
CA VAL A 52 -6.65 13.14 11.49
C VAL A 52 -7.61 12.57 10.44
N TYR A 53 -7.19 11.59 9.64
CA TYR A 53 -8.09 10.92 8.69
C TYR A 53 -9.17 10.09 9.40
N THR A 54 -8.87 9.43 10.51
CA THR A 54 -9.88 8.72 11.32
C THR A 54 -10.91 9.69 11.90
N GLN A 55 -10.47 10.84 12.40
CA GLN A 55 -11.38 11.90 12.84
C GLN A 55 -12.26 12.41 11.70
N LEU A 56 -11.67 12.65 10.51
CA LEU A 56 -12.38 13.10 9.32
C LEU A 56 -13.42 12.06 8.85
N TRP A 57 -13.01 10.79 8.82
CA TRP A 57 -13.85 9.69 8.41
C TRP A 57 -15.05 9.51 9.35
N LYS A 58 -14.81 9.59 10.66
CA LYS A 58 -15.87 9.55 11.67
C LYS A 58 -16.82 10.75 11.55
N PHE A 59 -16.26 11.96 11.44
CA PHE A 59 -17.04 13.20 11.34
C PHE A 59 -18.00 13.17 10.13
N GLN A 60 -17.55 12.70 8.97
CA GLN A 60 -18.41 12.60 7.80
C GLN A 60 -19.48 11.51 7.92
N GLN A 61 -19.22 10.42 8.64
CA GLN A 61 -20.24 9.39 8.88
C GLN A 61 -21.36 9.92 9.78
N GLU A 62 -21.00 10.59 10.87
CA GLU A 62 -21.94 11.09 11.87
C GLU A 62 -22.79 12.26 11.34
N ASN A 63 -22.25 13.04 10.40
CA ASN A 63 -22.90 14.27 9.90
C ASN A 63 -23.27 14.21 8.41
N ARG A 64 -23.31 13.01 7.82
CA ARG A 64 -23.42 12.80 6.37
C ARG A 64 -24.58 13.58 5.73
N GLN A 65 -25.77 13.49 6.30
CA GLN A 65 -26.96 14.11 5.72
C GLN A 65 -26.79 15.63 5.59
N LYS A 66 -26.39 16.30 6.68
CA LYS A 66 -26.14 17.74 6.70
C LYS A 66 -25.02 18.16 5.75
N LEU A 67 -23.98 17.34 5.61
CA LEU A 67 -22.88 17.60 4.68
C LEU A 67 -23.32 17.51 3.22
N VAL A 68 -24.16 16.53 2.88
CA VAL A 68 -24.73 16.38 1.53
C VAL A 68 -25.67 17.54 1.20
N GLU A 69 -26.50 17.96 2.16
CA GLU A 69 -27.34 19.18 2.04
C GLU A 69 -26.47 20.44 1.83
N ALA A 70 -25.29 20.49 2.46
CA ALA A 70 -24.30 21.54 2.28
C ALA A 70 -23.42 21.37 1.01
N GLY A 71 -23.71 20.39 0.15
CA GLY A 71 -23.08 20.22 -1.16
C GLY A 71 -22.00 19.14 -1.27
N LEU A 72 -21.71 18.38 -0.22
CA LEU A 72 -20.75 17.26 -0.26
C LEU A 72 -21.15 16.24 -1.32
N LYS A 73 -20.21 15.96 -2.24
CA LYS A 73 -20.40 15.01 -3.33
C LYS A 73 -19.92 13.62 -2.95
N ARG A 74 -20.51 12.61 -3.61
CA ARG A 74 -20.15 11.21 -3.40
C ARG A 74 -18.67 10.94 -3.67
N TRP A 75 -18.13 11.49 -4.77
CA TRP A 75 -16.73 11.27 -5.14
C TRP A 75 -15.73 11.86 -4.12
N GLU A 76 -16.11 12.89 -3.35
CA GLU A 76 -15.28 13.48 -2.30
C GLU A 76 -15.13 12.52 -1.11
N ILE A 77 -16.19 11.78 -0.78
CA ILE A 77 -16.12 10.67 0.20
C ILE A 77 -15.21 9.56 -0.33
N GLY A 78 -15.32 9.24 -1.62
CA GLY A 78 -14.44 8.28 -2.30
C GLY A 78 -12.97 8.70 -2.26
N GLU A 79 -12.67 9.99 -2.39
CA GLU A 79 -11.32 10.52 -2.27
C GLU A 79 -10.75 10.33 -0.86
N ILE A 80 -11.53 10.63 0.19
CA ILE A 80 -11.10 10.39 1.57
C ILE A 80 -10.82 8.91 1.82
N ALA A 81 -11.72 8.02 1.37
CA ALA A 81 -11.51 6.57 1.47
C ALA A 81 -10.24 6.13 0.73
N SER A 82 -9.97 6.68 -0.45
CA SER A 82 -8.78 6.40 -1.25
C SER A 82 -7.50 6.87 -0.54
N ARG A 83 -7.54 8.00 0.18
CA ARG A 83 -6.41 8.46 1.00
C ARG A 83 -6.14 7.55 2.20
N ILE A 84 -7.20 7.08 2.87
CA ILE A 84 -7.06 6.10 3.97
C ILE A 84 -6.45 4.80 3.46
N ALA A 85 -6.93 4.28 2.32
CA ALA A 85 -6.36 3.10 1.68
C ALA A 85 -4.87 3.29 1.34
N GLN A 86 -4.48 4.48 0.86
CA GLN A 86 -3.09 4.83 0.59
C GLN A 86 -2.24 4.86 1.87
N LEU A 87 -2.76 5.37 2.99
CA LEU A 87 -2.04 5.34 4.26
C LEU A 87 -1.78 3.91 4.71
N TYR A 88 -2.78 3.04 4.63
CA TYR A 88 -2.63 1.63 4.97
C TYR A 88 -1.61 0.92 4.07
N TYR A 89 -1.73 1.05 2.75
CA TYR A 89 -0.76 0.46 1.84
C TYR A 89 0.65 1.02 2.04
N GLY A 90 0.78 2.34 2.20
CA GLY A 90 2.06 2.99 2.44
C GLY A 90 2.72 2.51 3.73
N HIS A 91 1.93 2.23 4.78
CA HIS A 91 2.46 1.68 6.02
C HIS A 91 2.84 0.20 5.89
N TYR A 92 2.05 -0.60 5.17
CA TYR A 92 2.44 -1.97 4.78
C TYR A 92 3.78 -1.98 4.04
N MET A 93 4.02 -1.07 3.09
CA MET A 93 5.29 -0.98 2.36
C MET A 93 6.50 -0.65 3.26
N ARG A 94 6.29 -0.26 4.52
CA ARG A 94 7.36 0.04 5.50
C ARG A 94 7.52 -1.08 6.53
N THR A 95 6.42 -1.71 6.93
CA THR A 95 6.38 -2.68 8.02
C THR A 95 6.27 -4.12 7.55
N SER A 96 5.83 -4.33 6.32
CA SER A 96 5.45 -5.63 5.76
C SER A 96 4.36 -6.37 6.56
N ASP A 97 3.57 -5.63 7.35
CA ASP A 97 2.43 -6.19 8.09
C ASP A 97 1.19 -6.31 7.18
N ALA A 98 0.84 -7.54 6.85
CA ALA A 98 -0.24 -7.91 5.94
C ALA A 98 -1.64 -7.45 6.43
N GLY A 99 -1.81 -7.14 7.71
CA GLY A 99 -3.02 -6.53 8.24
C GLY A 99 -3.31 -5.20 7.56
N TYR A 100 -2.30 -4.35 7.41
CA TYR A 100 -2.45 -3.06 6.73
C TYR A 100 -2.70 -3.21 5.22
N LEU A 101 -2.10 -4.22 4.57
CA LEU A 101 -2.41 -4.52 3.17
C LEU A 101 -3.87 -4.93 2.99
N SER A 102 -4.37 -5.77 3.89
CA SER A 102 -5.77 -6.23 3.91
C SER A 102 -6.74 -5.07 4.12
N GLU A 103 -6.47 -4.18 5.08
CA GLU A 103 -7.28 -2.98 5.31
C GLU A 103 -7.28 -2.03 4.09
N SER A 104 -6.15 -1.87 3.42
CA SER A 104 -6.09 -1.08 2.17
C SER A 104 -7.01 -1.66 1.09
N TYR A 105 -7.00 -3.00 0.93
CA TYR A 105 -7.89 -3.70 0.00
C TYR A 105 -9.37 -3.43 0.33
N VAL A 106 -9.77 -3.54 1.61
CA VAL A 106 -11.16 -3.32 2.05
C VAL A 106 -11.64 -1.92 1.67
N PHE A 107 -10.82 -0.89 1.89
CA PHE A 107 -11.20 0.48 1.51
C PHE A 107 -11.32 0.64 -0.01
N TYR A 108 -10.38 0.12 -0.80
CA TYR A 108 -10.45 0.22 -2.26
C TYR A 108 -11.62 -0.58 -2.86
N GLU A 109 -11.88 -1.79 -2.35
CA GLU A 109 -13.04 -2.59 -2.74
C GLU A 109 -14.35 -1.88 -2.40
N ALA A 110 -14.45 -1.26 -1.23
CA ALA A 110 -15.61 -0.44 -0.86
C ALA A 110 -15.78 0.77 -1.78
N ILE A 111 -14.70 1.36 -2.28
CA ILE A 111 -14.77 2.46 -3.25
C ILE A 111 -15.34 1.97 -4.58
N LEU A 112 -14.85 0.81 -5.05
CA LEU A 112 -15.27 0.20 -6.31
C LEU A 112 -16.75 -0.21 -6.26
N THR A 113 -17.13 -1.00 -5.26
CA THR A 113 -18.47 -1.59 -5.13
C THR A 113 -19.57 -0.56 -4.92
N ARG A 114 -19.24 0.56 -4.27
CA ARG A 114 -20.19 1.66 -4.04
C ARG A 114 -20.14 2.73 -5.12
N GLU A 115 -19.35 2.54 -6.17
CA GLU A 115 -19.28 3.41 -7.34
C GLU A 115 -19.12 4.90 -6.99
N TYR A 116 -18.25 5.25 -6.03
CA TYR A 116 -18.18 6.65 -5.53
C TYR A 116 -17.84 7.69 -6.61
N PHE A 117 -17.19 7.29 -7.70
CA PHE A 117 -16.77 8.18 -8.79
C PHE A 117 -17.75 8.27 -9.96
N LYS A 118 -18.85 7.50 -9.95
CA LYS A 118 -19.79 7.38 -11.08
C LYS A 118 -20.33 8.73 -11.56
N ASP A 119 -20.78 9.57 -10.63
CA ASP A 119 -21.48 10.81 -10.95
C ASP A 119 -20.56 11.91 -11.49
N GLY A 120 -19.25 11.85 -11.20
CA GLY A 120 -18.29 12.90 -11.58
C GLY A 120 -17.46 12.60 -12.83
N LEU A 121 -17.53 11.36 -13.35
CA LEU A 121 -16.66 10.87 -14.42
C LEU A 121 -16.72 11.71 -15.70
N PHE A 122 -17.91 12.15 -16.09
CA PHE A 122 -18.13 12.90 -17.34
C PHE A 122 -18.14 14.42 -17.17
N GLN A 123 -18.05 14.90 -15.93
CA GLN A 123 -18.22 16.32 -15.61
C GLN A 123 -16.87 17.04 -15.53
N ASP A 124 -15.84 16.37 -15.01
CA ASP A 124 -14.55 16.98 -14.73
C ASP A 124 -13.41 15.98 -14.99
N LEU A 125 -12.49 16.38 -15.86
CA LEU A 125 -11.28 15.63 -16.18
C LEU A 125 -10.44 15.32 -14.93
N ASN A 126 -10.45 16.17 -13.92
CA ASN A 126 -9.76 15.93 -12.66
C ASN A 126 -10.38 14.76 -11.89
N ILE A 127 -11.69 14.62 -11.90
CA ILE A 127 -12.39 13.50 -11.24
C ILE A 127 -12.08 12.20 -11.99
N ALA A 128 -12.13 12.21 -13.32
CA ALA A 128 -11.73 11.08 -14.16
C ALA A 128 -10.28 10.64 -13.86
N ASN A 129 -9.35 11.59 -13.75
CA ASN A 129 -7.96 11.33 -13.35
C ASN A 129 -7.85 10.78 -11.92
N LYS A 130 -8.68 11.24 -10.97
CA LYS A 130 -8.74 10.67 -9.61
C LYS A 130 -9.19 9.20 -9.65
N GLN A 131 -10.17 8.86 -10.47
CA GLN A 131 -10.64 7.47 -10.62
C GLN A 131 -9.58 6.57 -11.27
N LEU A 132 -8.90 7.03 -12.32
CA LEU A 132 -7.77 6.32 -12.93
C LEU A 132 -6.64 6.08 -11.90
N ARG A 133 -6.29 7.12 -11.13
CA ARG A 133 -5.32 7.04 -10.02
C ARG A 133 -5.74 6.04 -8.94
N PHE A 134 -7.03 5.97 -8.63
CA PHE A 134 -7.60 5.00 -7.69
C PHE A 134 -7.44 3.58 -8.22
N LEU A 135 -7.90 3.30 -9.45
CA LEU A 135 -7.81 1.96 -10.05
C LEU A 135 -6.37 1.48 -10.18
N ALA A 136 -5.45 2.36 -10.61
CA ALA A 136 -4.03 2.02 -10.72
C ALA A 136 -3.42 1.61 -9.37
N ARG A 137 -3.80 2.29 -8.28
CA ARG A 137 -3.36 1.94 -6.91
C ARG A 137 -4.04 0.68 -6.39
N PHE A 138 -5.32 0.49 -6.70
CA PHE A 138 -6.04 -0.72 -6.29
C PHE A 138 -5.45 -1.96 -6.98
N LEU A 139 -5.09 -1.83 -8.27
CA LEU A 139 -4.33 -2.85 -9.00
C LEU A 139 -3.06 -3.26 -8.26
N MET A 140 -2.26 -2.30 -7.77
CA MET A 140 -1.05 -2.60 -6.97
C MET A 140 -1.37 -3.41 -5.73
N VAL A 141 -2.39 -3.00 -4.95
CA VAL A 141 -2.81 -3.71 -3.74
C VAL A 141 -3.26 -5.14 -4.06
N CYS A 142 -4.09 -5.33 -5.07
CA CYS A 142 -4.54 -6.65 -5.49
C CYS A 142 -3.40 -7.53 -6.01
N LEU A 143 -2.42 -6.94 -6.70
CA LEU A 143 -1.22 -7.63 -7.18
C LEU A 143 -0.41 -8.19 -6.01
N VAL A 144 -0.10 -7.34 -5.03
CA VAL A 144 0.69 -7.73 -3.86
C VAL A 144 -0.06 -8.70 -2.95
N LEU A 145 -1.38 -8.55 -2.81
CA LEU A 145 -2.22 -9.46 -2.03
C LEU A 145 -2.53 -10.78 -2.76
N GLY A 146 -2.08 -10.95 -4.01
CA GLY A 146 -2.34 -12.17 -4.79
C GLY A 146 -3.79 -12.37 -5.23
N ARG A 147 -4.63 -11.31 -5.25
CA ARG A 147 -6.04 -11.36 -5.68
C ARG A 147 -6.16 -11.35 -7.20
N ARG A 148 -5.69 -12.42 -7.86
CA ARG A 148 -5.56 -12.51 -9.32
C ARG A 148 -6.85 -12.21 -10.09
N GLU A 149 -7.97 -12.78 -9.68
CA GLU A 149 -9.26 -12.56 -10.37
C GLU A 149 -9.65 -11.07 -10.35
N MET A 150 -9.53 -10.43 -9.18
CA MET A 150 -9.77 -9.00 -9.02
C MET A 150 -8.80 -8.16 -9.87
N VAL A 151 -7.52 -8.55 -9.95
CA VAL A 151 -6.55 -7.87 -10.83
C VAL A 151 -7.02 -7.86 -12.28
N HIS A 152 -7.47 -9.00 -12.82
CA HIS A 152 -7.95 -9.07 -14.21
C HIS A 152 -9.20 -8.19 -14.41
N GLN A 153 -10.16 -8.26 -13.48
CA GLN A 153 -11.35 -7.40 -13.51
C GLN A 153 -10.99 -5.91 -13.52
N LEU A 154 -10.05 -5.50 -12.66
CA LEU A 154 -9.59 -4.13 -12.56
C LEU A 154 -8.84 -3.66 -13.81
N VAL A 155 -8.02 -4.52 -14.43
CA VAL A 155 -7.34 -4.18 -15.70
C VAL A 155 -8.36 -3.89 -16.80
N ASP A 156 -9.40 -4.70 -16.91
CA ASP A 156 -10.44 -4.49 -17.93
C ASP A 156 -11.26 -3.24 -17.65
N GLN A 157 -11.61 -2.98 -16.39
CA GLN A 157 -12.25 -1.73 -15.99
C GLN A 157 -11.37 -0.50 -16.26
N PHE A 158 -10.07 -0.60 -15.99
CA PHE A 158 -9.12 0.48 -16.23
C PHE A 158 -9.01 0.83 -17.71
N LYS A 159 -8.91 -0.19 -18.59
CA LYS A 159 -8.92 0.01 -20.04
C LYS A 159 -10.22 0.65 -20.53
N ARG A 160 -11.37 0.13 -20.09
CA ARG A 160 -12.68 0.71 -20.43
C ARG A 160 -12.79 2.16 -20.01
N LEU A 161 -12.35 2.49 -18.79
CA LEU A 161 -12.35 3.86 -18.27
C LEU A 161 -11.45 4.78 -19.11
N ILE A 162 -10.26 4.33 -19.50
CA ILE A 162 -9.37 5.11 -20.37
C ILE A 162 -10.05 5.41 -21.72
N ASP A 163 -10.73 4.44 -22.31
CA ASP A 163 -11.40 4.62 -23.60
C ASP A 163 -12.63 5.51 -23.49
N GLU A 164 -13.36 5.43 -22.39
CA GLU A 164 -14.47 6.32 -22.07
C GLU A 164 -13.98 7.77 -21.88
N CYS A 165 -12.93 7.98 -21.08
CA CYS A 165 -12.33 9.30 -20.89
C CYS A 165 -11.87 9.94 -22.20
N LYS A 166 -11.30 9.18 -23.15
CA LYS A 166 -10.93 9.73 -24.47
C LYS A 166 -12.14 10.18 -25.30
N ARG A 167 -13.26 9.44 -25.20
CA ARG A 167 -14.49 9.81 -25.93
C ARG A 167 -15.08 11.09 -25.36
N THR A 168 -15.04 11.25 -24.04
CA THR A 168 -15.56 12.41 -23.33
C THR A 168 -14.66 13.64 -23.45
N PHE A 169 -13.33 13.47 -23.33
CA PHE A 169 -12.35 14.55 -23.29
C PHE A 169 -11.41 14.48 -24.50
N GLN A 170 -11.95 14.77 -25.69
CA GLN A 170 -11.26 14.59 -26.98
C GLN A 170 -9.99 15.44 -27.12
N GLU A 171 -9.92 16.59 -26.45
CA GLU A 171 -8.77 17.49 -26.47
C GLU A 171 -7.62 17.04 -25.56
N THR A 172 -7.85 16.06 -24.67
CA THR A 172 -6.85 15.59 -23.70
C THR A 172 -6.11 14.35 -24.21
N ASP A 173 -4.79 14.36 -24.07
CA ASP A 173 -3.96 13.20 -24.39
C ASP A 173 -3.88 12.22 -23.20
N PHE A 174 -4.40 11.00 -23.39
CA PHE A 174 -4.35 9.91 -22.41
C PHE A 174 -3.16 8.95 -22.62
N LYS A 175 -2.10 9.36 -23.33
CA LYS A 175 -0.91 8.52 -23.59
C LYS A 175 -0.28 7.94 -22.31
N GLU A 176 -0.10 8.73 -21.26
CA GLU A 176 0.48 8.24 -19.99
C GLU A 176 -0.34 7.09 -19.40
N TRP A 177 -1.67 7.25 -19.39
CA TRP A 177 -2.58 6.22 -18.90
C TRP A 177 -2.58 4.96 -19.77
N LYS A 178 -2.43 5.12 -21.10
CA LYS A 178 -2.22 3.97 -21.99
C LYS A 178 -0.93 3.23 -21.66
N VAL A 179 0.15 3.94 -21.34
CA VAL A 179 1.42 3.33 -20.93
C VAL A 179 1.21 2.52 -19.66
N VAL A 180 0.55 3.07 -18.64
CA VAL A 180 0.22 2.35 -17.40
C VAL A 180 -0.59 1.07 -17.68
N ALA A 181 -1.59 1.15 -18.57
CA ALA A 181 -2.39 -0.02 -18.97
C ALA A 181 -1.56 -1.08 -19.72
N GLN A 182 -0.62 -0.66 -20.57
CA GLN A 182 0.30 -1.56 -21.27
C GLN A 182 1.31 -2.20 -20.32
N GLU A 183 1.81 -1.45 -19.34
CA GLU A 183 2.73 -1.95 -18.30
C GLU A 183 2.08 -3.09 -17.52
N ILE A 184 0.87 -2.91 -16.97
CA ILE A 184 0.21 -3.97 -16.20
C ILE A 184 -0.09 -5.20 -17.06
N VAL A 185 -0.51 -5.02 -18.31
CA VAL A 185 -0.76 -6.16 -19.22
C VAL A 185 0.54 -6.93 -19.51
N ARG A 186 1.64 -6.22 -19.77
CA ARG A 186 2.95 -6.83 -19.99
C ARG A 186 3.45 -7.54 -18.73
N PHE A 187 3.22 -6.93 -17.57
CA PHE A 187 3.55 -7.49 -16.26
C PHE A 187 2.84 -8.83 -16.04
N LEU A 188 1.51 -8.86 -16.17
CA LEU A 188 0.71 -10.07 -15.96
C LEU A 188 1.07 -11.17 -16.96
N LYS A 189 1.32 -10.81 -18.23
CA LYS A 189 1.77 -11.76 -19.25
C LYS A 189 3.12 -12.39 -18.91
N SER A 190 4.03 -11.65 -18.28
CA SER A 190 5.36 -12.15 -17.91
C SER A 190 5.34 -12.93 -16.60
N ASP A 191 4.37 -12.63 -15.74
CA ASP A 191 4.14 -13.31 -14.47
C ASP A 191 3.51 -14.71 -14.63
N THR A 192 2.79 -14.98 -15.73
CA THR A 192 2.15 -16.29 -15.96
C THR A 192 3.12 -17.48 -16.06
N ALA A 193 4.40 -17.23 -16.36
CA ALA A 193 5.42 -18.28 -16.44
C ALA A 193 5.76 -18.92 -15.07
N PHE A 194 5.32 -18.33 -13.96
CA PHE A 194 5.62 -18.75 -12.60
C PHE A 194 4.35 -18.92 -11.74
N MET A 195 3.36 -19.64 -12.26
CA MET A 195 2.09 -19.93 -11.55
C MET A 195 2.26 -20.86 -10.32
N ASN A 196 3.45 -21.45 -10.13
CA ASN A 196 3.79 -22.36 -9.02
C ASN A 196 4.67 -21.69 -7.93
N ILE A 197 4.56 -20.38 -7.72
CA ILE A 197 5.17 -19.77 -6.54
C ILE A 197 4.30 -20.17 -5.35
N ARG A 198 4.61 -21.32 -4.75
CA ARG A 198 4.35 -21.45 -3.32
C ARG A 198 5.14 -20.32 -2.68
N PRO A 199 4.53 -19.34 -2.00
CA PRO A 199 5.29 -18.44 -1.15
C PRO A 199 6.22 -19.29 -0.27
N LEU A 200 7.40 -18.78 0.10
CA LEU A 200 8.25 -19.48 1.06
C LEU A 200 7.44 -19.57 2.34
N ARG A 201 6.75 -20.70 2.51
CA ARG A 201 6.04 -20.99 3.75
C ARG A 201 7.12 -21.00 4.80
N TYR A 202 6.92 -20.21 5.85
CA TYR A 202 7.59 -20.50 7.10
C TYR A 202 7.27 -21.97 7.41
N SER A 203 8.27 -22.82 7.24
CA SER A 203 8.11 -24.25 7.46
C SER A 203 8.65 -24.50 8.84
N LEU A 204 7.75 -24.76 9.78
CA LEU A 204 8.10 -25.26 11.11
C LEU A 204 9.02 -26.49 11.02
N VAL A 205 8.88 -27.27 9.95
CA VAL A 205 9.70 -28.46 9.66
C VAL A 205 11.14 -28.11 9.29
N LEU A 206 11.37 -26.94 8.67
CA LEU A 206 12.71 -26.45 8.31
C LEU A 206 13.35 -25.58 9.41
N ASP A 207 12.55 -25.14 10.39
CA ASP A 207 13.01 -24.42 11.59
C ASP A 207 12.61 -25.21 12.85
N PRO A 208 13.38 -26.26 13.23
CA PRO A 208 13.04 -27.16 14.33
C PRO A 208 13.08 -26.51 15.73
N ASN A 209 13.22 -25.19 15.84
CA ASN A 209 13.45 -24.48 17.10
C ASN A 209 12.18 -24.09 17.87
N LEU A 210 11.01 -24.63 17.52
CA LEU A 210 9.75 -24.30 18.20
C LEU A 210 9.24 -25.41 19.15
N ASP A 211 9.95 -26.54 19.27
CA ASP A 211 9.61 -27.57 20.26
C ASP A 211 10.19 -27.24 21.65
N ALA A 212 9.27 -26.72 22.47
CA ALA A 212 9.13 -26.84 23.92
C ALA A 212 10.31 -27.44 24.74
N GLY A 213 10.80 -26.65 25.70
CA GLY A 213 11.22 -27.17 27.01
C GLY A 213 12.69 -27.10 27.39
N THR A 214 13.60 -26.61 26.52
CA THR A 214 15.01 -26.42 26.90
C THR A 214 15.49 -24.99 26.63
N PRO A 215 16.01 -24.25 27.63
CA PRO A 215 16.61 -22.95 27.40
C PRO A 215 18.02 -23.15 26.82
N ARG A 216 18.11 -23.42 25.52
CA ARG A 216 19.38 -23.34 24.81
C ARG A 216 19.56 -21.92 24.29
N ALA A 217 20.54 -21.24 24.87
CA ALA A 217 21.02 -19.92 24.47
C ALA A 217 21.76 -19.95 23.11
N SER A 218 21.14 -20.45 22.04
CA SER A 218 21.59 -20.17 20.67
C SER A 218 20.65 -19.15 20.06
N ARG A 219 21.14 -17.93 19.90
CA ARG A 219 20.46 -16.83 19.20
C ARG A 219 20.09 -17.30 17.79
N SER A 220 18.86 -17.79 17.58
CA SER A 220 18.41 -18.16 16.24
C SER A 220 18.39 -16.89 15.40
N LEU A 221 19.24 -16.87 14.37
CA LEU A 221 19.25 -15.77 13.43
C LEU A 221 17.92 -15.75 12.69
N ARG A 222 17.30 -14.58 12.56
CA ARG A 222 16.01 -14.38 11.91
C ARG A 222 16.14 -13.33 10.84
N LEU A 223 15.57 -13.59 9.67
CA LEU A 223 15.44 -12.55 8.64
C LEU A 223 14.48 -11.47 9.14
N THR A 224 14.98 -10.27 9.39
CA THR A 224 14.18 -9.14 9.89
C THR A 224 13.96 -8.06 8.84
N ASP A 225 14.91 -7.91 7.91
CA ASP A 225 14.89 -6.86 6.91
C ASP A 225 15.37 -7.38 5.55
N ALA A 226 14.83 -6.80 4.48
CA ALA A 226 15.27 -7.04 3.11
C ALA A 226 15.31 -5.72 2.33
N ILE A 227 16.36 -5.53 1.54
CA ILE A 227 16.44 -4.46 0.53
C ILE A 227 16.34 -5.12 -0.84
N LEU A 228 15.30 -4.77 -1.60
CA LEU A 228 15.05 -5.25 -2.95
C LEU A 228 15.29 -4.09 -3.92
N SER A 229 16.46 -4.03 -4.55
CA SER A 229 16.83 -2.91 -5.42
C SER A 229 17.05 -3.36 -6.86
N SER A 230 16.37 -2.70 -7.80
CA SER A 230 16.58 -2.90 -9.25
C SER A 230 17.19 -1.66 -9.90
N TYR A 231 18.28 -1.85 -10.64
CA TYR A 231 18.99 -0.85 -11.46
C TYR A 231 18.82 -1.11 -12.96
N TYR A 232 18.04 -2.12 -13.37
CA TYR A 232 17.91 -2.52 -14.76
C TYR A 232 16.94 -1.61 -15.56
N CYS A 233 17.37 -1.14 -16.73
CA CYS A 233 16.70 -0.05 -17.45
C CYS A 233 15.44 -0.46 -18.22
N ASN A 234 15.22 -1.75 -18.50
CA ASN A 234 14.15 -2.24 -19.37
C ASN A 234 13.41 -3.45 -18.78
N GLU A 235 13.38 -3.57 -17.45
CA GLU A 235 12.70 -4.67 -16.81
C GLU A 235 11.18 -4.52 -16.92
N VAL A 236 10.48 -5.64 -17.09
CA VAL A 236 9.02 -5.67 -16.99
C VAL A 236 8.63 -5.21 -15.58
N LYS A 237 7.85 -4.14 -15.50
CA LYS A 237 7.42 -3.54 -14.24
C LYS A 237 5.98 -3.06 -14.32
N TYR A 238 5.40 -2.83 -13.16
CA TYR A 238 4.19 -2.04 -13.02
C TYR A 238 4.45 -0.98 -11.94
N SER A 239 4.32 0.31 -12.30
CA SER A 239 4.79 1.40 -11.45
C SER A 239 6.29 1.27 -11.14
N GLU A 240 6.69 1.28 -9.88
CA GLU A 240 8.06 1.11 -9.41
C GLU A 240 8.40 -0.35 -9.06
N LEU A 241 7.46 -1.28 -9.20
CA LEU A 241 7.66 -2.68 -8.85
C LEU A 241 8.05 -3.50 -10.09
N THR A 242 9.31 -3.88 -10.18
CA THR A 242 9.82 -4.78 -11.23
C THR A 242 9.37 -6.22 -10.97
N LEU A 243 9.32 -7.04 -12.03
CA LEU A 243 8.83 -8.42 -11.94
C LEU A 243 9.67 -9.26 -10.98
N ASP A 244 11.00 -9.10 -10.98
CA ASP A 244 11.89 -9.81 -10.08
C ASP A 244 11.72 -9.39 -8.61
N SER A 245 11.58 -8.09 -8.34
CA SER A 245 11.36 -7.53 -7.02
C SER A 245 9.97 -7.91 -6.50
N PHE A 246 8.97 -7.99 -7.37
CA PHE A 246 7.66 -8.56 -7.02
C PHE A 246 7.78 -10.02 -6.59
N ARG A 247 8.51 -10.85 -7.35
CA ARG A 247 8.72 -12.26 -6.98
C ARG A 247 9.47 -12.39 -5.66
N MET A 248 10.53 -11.62 -5.47
CA MET A 248 11.26 -11.58 -4.19
C MET A 248 10.36 -11.09 -3.05
N LEU A 249 9.55 -10.05 -3.27
CA LEU A 249 8.58 -9.56 -2.29
C LEU A 249 7.63 -10.68 -1.85
N GLN A 250 7.04 -11.40 -2.81
CA GLN A 250 6.12 -12.52 -2.59
C GLN A 250 6.81 -13.70 -1.89
N CYS A 251 8.06 -14.02 -2.25
CA CYS A 251 8.84 -15.05 -1.57
C CYS A 251 9.07 -14.73 -0.09
N LEU A 252 9.20 -13.45 0.26
CA LEU A 252 9.48 -13.00 1.61
C LEU A 252 8.22 -12.73 2.45
N GLU A 253 7.02 -12.94 1.91
CA GLU A 253 5.77 -12.87 2.67
C GLU A 253 5.50 -14.20 3.39
N TRP A 254 5.38 -14.14 4.72
CA TRP A 254 4.82 -15.22 5.50
C TRP A 254 3.32 -15.32 5.24
N GLU A 255 2.84 -16.48 4.82
CA GLU A 255 1.40 -16.77 4.83
C GLU A 255 0.96 -17.10 6.26
N PRO A 256 -0.07 -16.42 6.82
CA PRO A 256 -0.55 -16.68 8.16
C PRO A 256 -0.89 -18.14 8.46
N SER A 257 -1.42 -18.88 7.48
CA SER A 257 -1.51 -20.34 7.46
C SER A 257 -2.17 -20.73 6.13
N GLY A 258 -1.52 -21.56 5.31
CA GLY A 258 -2.08 -21.98 4.03
C GLY A 258 -3.46 -22.60 4.19
N SER A 259 -4.48 -22.08 3.50
CA SER A 259 -5.87 -22.57 3.37
C SER A 259 -6.65 -23.07 4.61
N LEU A 260 -6.06 -23.13 5.81
CA LEU A 260 -6.65 -23.69 7.02
C LEU A 260 -7.20 -22.62 7.96
N TYR A 261 -6.79 -21.36 7.80
CA TYR A 261 -7.52 -20.24 8.39
C TYR A 261 -8.70 -19.89 7.50
N GLN A 262 -9.77 -20.70 7.57
CA GLN A 262 -11.08 -20.22 7.21
C GLN A 262 -11.36 -19.02 8.10
N SER A 263 -11.26 -17.81 7.53
CA SER A 263 -11.89 -16.64 8.10
C SER A 263 -13.34 -17.03 8.37
N THR A 264 -13.68 -17.22 9.64
CA THR A 264 -15.05 -17.41 10.06
C THR A 264 -15.84 -16.26 9.45
N GLY A 265 -16.75 -16.61 8.55
CA GLY A 265 -17.59 -15.66 7.86
C GLY A 265 -18.46 -14.96 8.89
N ALA A 266 -18.00 -13.81 9.36
CA ALA A 266 -18.85 -12.85 10.03
C ALA A 266 -19.76 -12.25 8.95
N LYS A 267 -20.94 -12.85 8.82
CA LYS A 267 -22.08 -12.28 8.10
C LYS A 267 -22.16 -10.79 8.43
N MET A 268 -22.01 -9.98 7.39
CA MET A 268 -22.08 -8.52 7.43
C MET A 268 -23.47 -8.12 7.92
N GLY A 269 -23.60 -7.84 9.23
CA GLY A 269 -24.71 -7.08 9.77
C GLY A 269 -24.58 -5.65 9.25
N GLN A 270 -25.52 -5.25 8.39
CA GLN A 270 -25.68 -3.85 8.01
C GLN A 270 -25.92 -3.02 9.29
N ASN A 271 -25.20 -1.92 9.44
CA ASN A 271 -25.33 -0.90 10.50
C ASN A 271 -24.58 -1.12 11.83
N ALA A 272 -23.26 -1.29 11.80
CA ALA A 272 -22.40 -1.06 12.96
C ALA A 272 -21.24 -0.09 12.62
N PRO A 273 -20.78 0.75 13.57
CA PRO A 273 -19.79 1.80 13.31
C PRO A 273 -18.42 1.15 13.01
N VAL A 274 -17.97 1.28 11.76
CA VAL A 274 -16.62 0.89 11.35
C VAL A 274 -15.66 1.99 11.80
N GLY A 275 -15.24 1.91 13.07
CA GLY A 275 -14.26 2.85 13.60
C GLY A 275 -13.86 2.55 15.04
N VAL A 276 -12.55 2.44 15.26
CA VAL A 276 -11.81 2.66 16.52
C VAL A 276 -11.48 1.43 17.39
N ALA A 277 -12.03 0.23 17.16
CA ALA A 277 -11.72 -0.96 18.01
C ALA A 277 -10.81 -2.04 17.39
N ARG A 278 -10.06 -1.75 16.31
CA ARG A 278 -9.13 -2.72 15.68
C ARG A 278 -7.74 -2.13 15.39
N ILE A 279 -7.18 -1.40 16.36
CA ILE A 279 -5.74 -1.05 16.34
C ILE A 279 -4.89 -2.23 16.86
N ASN A 280 -5.52 -3.28 17.40
CA ASN A 280 -4.88 -4.58 17.52
C ASN A 280 -5.07 -5.34 16.20
N SER A 281 -4.02 -5.38 15.38
CA SER A 281 -3.81 -6.30 14.25
C SER A 281 -3.74 -7.77 14.70
N GLN A 282 -4.61 -8.19 15.62
CA GLN A 282 -4.61 -9.51 16.25
C GLN A 282 -5.56 -10.51 15.59
N SER A 283 -6.25 -10.17 14.50
CA SER A 283 -7.21 -11.11 13.87
C SER A 283 -6.73 -11.76 12.57
N MET A 284 -5.51 -11.48 12.09
CA MET A 284 -4.95 -12.06 10.86
C MET A 284 -3.56 -12.66 11.02
N ASN A 285 -2.93 -12.50 12.18
CA ASN A 285 -1.57 -12.97 12.43
C ASN A 285 -1.67 -14.21 13.31
N ASP A 286 -1.31 -15.37 12.75
CA ASP A 286 -1.10 -16.57 13.53
C ASP A 286 0.00 -16.28 14.57
N PRO A 287 -0.29 -16.33 15.88
CA PRO A 287 0.68 -16.00 16.92
C PRO A 287 1.86 -16.98 16.96
N THR A 288 1.77 -18.10 16.24
CA THR A 288 2.84 -19.08 16.10
C THR A 288 3.87 -18.67 15.03
N LEU A 289 3.54 -17.73 14.14
CA LEU A 289 4.44 -17.26 13.10
C LEU A 289 5.26 -16.05 13.53
N PRO A 290 6.55 -15.98 13.13
CA PRO A 290 7.33 -14.76 13.31
C PRO A 290 6.76 -13.61 12.46
N PRO A 291 7.04 -12.35 12.83
CA PRO A 291 6.65 -11.20 12.02
C PRO A 291 7.34 -11.24 10.65
N ASN A 292 6.66 -10.67 9.64
CA ASN A 292 7.21 -10.49 8.30
C ASN A 292 8.51 -9.69 8.33
N PRO A 293 9.54 -10.09 7.54
CA PRO A 293 10.70 -9.25 7.36
C PRO A 293 10.28 -7.95 6.67
N ARG A 294 10.76 -6.81 7.15
CA ARG A 294 10.49 -5.49 6.56
C ARG A 294 11.19 -5.39 5.20
N LYS A 295 10.46 -4.98 4.16
CA LYS A 295 10.99 -4.93 2.78
C LYS A 295 11.11 -3.49 2.29
N ALA A 296 12.32 -3.03 2.02
CA ALA A 296 12.58 -1.79 1.31
C ALA A 296 12.72 -2.07 -0.19
N VAL A 297 11.67 -1.79 -0.97
CA VAL A 297 11.68 -1.92 -2.43
C VAL A 297 12.15 -0.60 -3.05
N LEU A 298 13.27 -0.64 -3.77
CA LEU A 298 13.92 0.54 -4.36
C LEU A 298 14.06 0.38 -5.87
N TYR A 299 13.38 1.22 -6.64
CA TYR A 299 13.52 1.26 -8.09
C TYR A 299 14.53 2.33 -8.50
N ARG A 300 15.68 1.89 -9.00
CA ARG A 300 16.81 2.72 -9.44
C ARG A 300 17.14 3.85 -8.45
N PRO A 301 17.38 3.55 -7.16
CA PRO A 301 17.76 4.57 -6.20
C PRO A 301 19.09 5.21 -6.62
N SER A 302 19.34 6.46 -6.20
CA SER A 302 20.70 6.98 -6.23
C SER A 302 21.58 6.17 -5.28
N ILE A 303 22.88 6.11 -5.53
CA ILE A 303 23.83 5.43 -4.62
C ILE A 303 23.72 6.00 -3.20
N THR A 304 23.59 7.32 -3.08
CA THR A 304 23.40 7.99 -1.78
C THR A 304 22.12 7.55 -1.07
N HIS A 305 21.01 7.42 -1.80
CA HIS A 305 19.74 6.95 -1.23
C HIS A 305 19.84 5.49 -0.79
N PHE A 306 20.42 4.63 -1.63
CA PHE A 306 20.63 3.22 -1.33
C PHE A 306 21.50 3.04 -0.07
N LEU A 307 22.63 3.73 0.01
CA LEU A 307 23.53 3.67 1.16
C LEU A 307 22.88 4.21 2.43
N ALA A 308 22.08 5.28 2.34
CA ALA A 308 21.35 5.80 3.48
C ALA A 308 20.35 4.77 4.03
N VAL A 309 19.59 4.10 3.15
CA VAL A 309 18.65 3.04 3.55
C VAL A 309 19.39 1.85 4.17
N LEU A 310 20.49 1.40 3.55
CA LEU A 310 21.32 0.31 4.06
C LEU A 310 21.90 0.65 5.44
N ALA A 311 22.46 1.85 5.61
CA ALA A 311 23.03 2.31 6.88
C ALA A 311 21.99 2.32 7.99
N THR A 312 20.82 2.91 7.75
CA THR A 312 19.72 2.91 8.73
C THR A 312 19.29 1.50 9.12
N ILE A 313 19.19 0.57 8.16
CA ILE A 313 18.84 -0.81 8.46
C ILE A 313 19.91 -1.47 9.32
N CYS A 314 21.19 -1.30 8.98
CA CYS A 314 22.29 -1.88 9.75
C CYS A 314 22.36 -1.32 11.19
N GLU A 315 22.08 -0.03 11.39
CA GLU A 315 22.04 0.61 12.71
C GLU A 315 20.87 0.09 13.57
N GLU A 316 19.74 -0.19 12.95
CA GLU A 316 18.53 -0.71 13.62
C GLU A 316 18.50 -2.25 13.72
N LEU A 317 19.44 -2.95 13.06
CA LEU A 317 19.42 -4.41 12.97
C LEU A 317 19.67 -5.03 14.36
N PRO A 318 18.75 -5.87 14.87
CA PRO A 318 18.95 -6.50 16.17
C PRO A 318 20.09 -7.53 16.11
N SER A 319 20.64 -7.91 17.28
CA SER A 319 21.77 -8.86 17.38
C SER A 319 21.48 -10.28 16.86
N HIS A 320 20.21 -10.60 16.59
CA HIS A 320 19.75 -11.84 15.97
C HIS A 320 19.17 -11.63 14.57
N GLY A 321 19.20 -10.40 14.06
CA GLY A 321 18.63 -10.02 12.76
C GLY A 321 19.57 -10.33 11.61
N ILE A 322 19.00 -10.80 10.52
CA ILE A 322 19.66 -10.92 9.21
C ILE A 322 19.02 -9.88 8.29
N LEU A 323 19.88 -9.20 7.53
CA LEU A 323 19.49 -8.38 6.38
C LEU A 323 19.72 -9.17 5.08
N LEU A 324 18.67 -9.35 4.28
CA LEU A 324 18.81 -9.80 2.90
C LEU A 324 19.02 -8.60 1.96
N LEU A 325 20.07 -8.65 1.15
CA LEU A 325 20.28 -7.69 0.08
C LEU A 325 20.07 -8.36 -1.29
N TYR A 326 19.04 -7.92 -2.01
CA TYR A 326 18.79 -8.32 -3.39
C TYR A 326 19.09 -7.14 -4.32
N LEU A 327 20.02 -7.34 -5.25
CA LEU A 327 20.44 -6.37 -6.24
C LEU A 327 20.25 -6.94 -7.65
N SER A 328 19.38 -6.31 -8.43
CA SER A 328 19.19 -6.60 -9.84
C SER A 328 19.83 -5.50 -10.67
N ALA A 329 20.88 -5.82 -11.42
CA ALA A 329 21.62 -4.84 -12.22
C ALA A 329 22.24 -5.51 -13.45
N SER A 330 22.57 -4.71 -14.46
CA SER A 330 23.41 -5.18 -15.55
C SER A 330 24.83 -5.40 -15.04
N GLY A 331 25.32 -6.63 -15.13
CA GLY A 331 26.69 -6.97 -14.78
C GLY A 331 27.59 -6.95 -16.01
N ASN A 332 28.81 -6.46 -15.85
CA ASN A 332 29.91 -6.77 -16.77
C ASN A 332 30.92 -7.57 -15.96
N ALA A 333 30.91 -8.90 -16.11
CA ALA A 333 31.90 -9.74 -15.44
C ALA A 333 33.25 -9.47 -16.11
N ARG A 334 34.14 -8.73 -15.42
CA ARG A 334 35.56 -8.79 -15.76
C ARG A 334 36.01 -10.20 -15.43
N LEU A 335 36.01 -11.09 -16.42
CA LEU A 335 36.88 -12.25 -16.38
C LEU A 335 38.30 -11.67 -16.41
N ASP A 336 38.92 -11.56 -15.24
CA ASP A 336 40.36 -11.48 -15.15
C ASP A 336 40.88 -12.80 -15.73
N ARG A 337 41.12 -12.81 -17.04
CA ARG A 337 41.91 -13.85 -17.68
C ARG A 337 43.30 -13.71 -17.08
N PHE A 338 43.60 -14.53 -16.09
CA PHE A 338 44.97 -14.89 -15.77
C PHE A 338 45.55 -15.58 -17.00
N HIS A 339 46.05 -14.79 -17.94
CA HIS A 339 46.98 -15.28 -18.93
C HIS A 339 48.22 -15.69 -18.15
N HIS A 340 48.39 -17.00 -17.99
CA HIS A 340 49.71 -17.57 -17.74
C HIS A 340 50.63 -17.07 -18.86
N LEU A 341 51.54 -16.16 -18.49
CA LEU A 341 52.69 -15.84 -19.33
C LEU A 341 53.65 -17.04 -19.29
N PRO A 342 54.32 -17.32 -20.43
CA PRO A 342 55.05 -18.56 -20.68
C PRO A 342 56.29 -18.77 -19.82
#